data_AF-A0A3N5LPY6-F1
#
_entry.id   AF-A0A3N5LPY6-F1
#
_cell.length_a   1.000
_cell.length_b   1.000
_cell.length_c   1.000
_cell.angle_alpha   90.00
_cell.angle_beta   90.00
_cell.angle_gamma   90.00
#
_symmetry.space_group_name_H-M   'P 1'
#
loop_
_entity.id
_entity.type
_entity.pdbx_description
1 polymer ?
#
loop_
_entity_poly.entity_id
_entity_poly.type
_entity_poly.pdbx_seq_one_letter_code
_entity_poly.pdbx_strand_id
1 'polypeptide(L)'
;MEPLASLLSASFSSAWSPAPAVTSLALNNERIVMEVDWVTPDGSSGQAGAVGLTNDSGYFWFFVPTNVELVVKALDGRGTNGHFWVFFGALTDVQYRIKATDTQTGAVRYYYGQQGQQKSGYDLYAFE
;
A
#
# COMPACT_ATOMS: atom_id res chain seq x y z
N MET A 1 -57.37 -12.99 17.47
CA MET A 1 -56.75 -12.42 16.25
C MET A 1 -55.64 -11.49 16.71
N GLU A 2 -54.45 -12.07 16.83
CA GLU A 2 -53.08 -11.55 16.89
C GLU A 2 -52.80 -10.09 17.31
N PRO A 3 -51.88 -9.83 18.26
CA PRO A 3 -51.09 -8.62 18.27
C PRO A 3 -49.83 -8.79 17.41
N LEU A 4 -49.53 -7.68 16.73
CA LEU A 4 -48.51 -7.45 15.72
C LEU A 4 -47.09 -7.83 16.17
N ALA A 5 -46.37 -8.53 15.28
CA ALA A 5 -44.96 -8.84 15.42
C ALA A 5 -44.11 -7.56 15.52
N SER A 6 -43.33 -7.47 16.59
CA SER A 6 -42.27 -6.47 16.76
C SER A 6 -41.14 -6.76 15.78
N LEU A 7 -40.95 -5.89 14.78
CA LEU A 7 -39.81 -5.95 13.89
C LEU A 7 -38.57 -5.43 14.63
N LEU A 8 -37.65 -6.34 14.93
CA LEU A 8 -36.29 -6.02 15.38
C LEU A 8 -35.64 -5.06 14.38
N SER A 9 -35.42 -3.82 14.81
CA SER A 9 -34.59 -2.87 14.08
C SER A 9 -33.14 -3.34 14.20
N ALA A 10 -32.59 -3.95 13.15
CA ALA A 10 -31.16 -4.16 13.06
C ALA A 10 -30.51 -2.79 12.83
N SER A 11 -29.88 -2.26 13.87
CA SER A 11 -28.97 -1.12 13.75
C SER A 11 -27.78 -1.56 12.90
N PHE A 12 -27.63 -0.98 11.71
CA PHE A 12 -26.35 -1.01 11.02
C PHE A 12 -25.40 -0.12 11.81
N SER A 13 -24.57 -0.73 12.65
CA SER A 13 -23.37 -0.07 13.15
C SER A 13 -22.58 0.37 11.91
N SER A 14 -22.26 1.66 11.81
CA SER A 14 -21.28 2.16 10.84
C SER A 14 -19.96 1.46 11.17
N ALA A 15 -19.73 0.31 10.54
CA ALA A 15 -18.54 -0.47 10.80
C ALA A 15 -17.37 0.39 10.35
N TRP A 16 -16.63 0.90 11.32
CA TRP A 16 -15.23 1.23 11.16
C TRP A 16 -14.62 0.08 10.37
N SER A 17 -14.21 0.34 9.12
CA SER A 17 -13.43 -0.63 8.36
C SER A 17 -12.24 -0.98 9.24
N PRO A 18 -12.07 -2.26 9.64
CA PRO A 18 -10.96 -2.60 10.51
C PRO A 18 -9.68 -2.20 9.79
N ALA A 19 -8.76 -1.58 10.53
CA ALA A 19 -7.44 -1.27 10.03
C ALA A 19 -6.84 -2.49 9.29
N PRO A 20 -6.05 -2.28 8.21
CA PRO A 20 -5.44 -3.38 7.49
C PRO A 20 -4.67 -4.32 8.43
N ALA A 21 -4.94 -5.62 8.32
CA ALA A 21 -4.26 -6.64 9.12
C ALA A 21 -2.79 -6.84 8.70
N VAL A 22 -2.46 -6.55 7.44
CA VAL A 22 -1.11 -6.64 6.87
C VAL A 22 -0.81 -5.31 6.18
N THR A 23 0.26 -4.64 6.61
CA THR A 23 0.65 -3.30 6.11
C THR A 23 2.04 -3.26 5.49
N SER A 24 2.80 -4.35 5.60
CA SER A 24 4.12 -4.52 5.01
C SER A 24 4.10 -5.54 3.87
N LEU A 25 4.71 -5.19 2.75
CA LEU A 25 4.91 -6.09 1.62
C LEU A 25 6.38 -6.49 1.52
N ALA A 26 6.69 -7.75 1.75
CA ALA A 26 8.04 -8.30 1.66
C ALA A 26 8.28 -8.88 0.25
N LEU A 27 9.25 -8.32 -0.48
CA LEU A 27 9.60 -8.68 -1.85
C LEU A 27 11.05 -9.15 -1.95
N ASN A 28 11.38 -9.85 -3.05
CA ASN A 28 12.72 -10.40 -3.31
C ASN A 28 13.22 -11.27 -2.15
N ASN A 29 12.47 -12.31 -1.78
CA ASN A 29 12.77 -13.18 -0.63
C ASN A 29 12.97 -12.37 0.67
N GLU A 30 12.05 -11.45 0.95
CA GLU A 30 12.03 -10.59 2.14
C GLU A 30 13.18 -9.60 2.26
N ARG A 31 13.98 -9.43 1.20
CA ARG A 31 15.05 -8.45 1.20
C ARG A 31 14.53 -7.02 1.11
N ILE A 32 13.54 -6.76 0.25
CA ILE A 32 12.98 -5.42 0.08
C ILE A 32 11.59 -5.38 0.69
N VAL A 33 11.46 -4.70 1.82
CA VAL A 33 10.16 -4.51 2.50
C VAL A 33 9.62 -3.13 2.18
N MET A 34 8.38 -3.08 1.68
CA MET A 34 7.67 -1.84 1.39
C MET A 34 6.50 -1.64 2.34
N GLU A 35 6.37 -0.42 2.84
CA GLU A 35 5.24 0.07 3.64
C GLU A 35 4.70 1.34 2.98
N VAL A 36 3.39 1.59 3.07
CA VAL A 36 2.78 2.80 2.50
C VAL A 36 1.90 3.48 3.52
N ASP A 37 2.14 4.78 3.72
CA ASP A 37 1.24 5.69 4.42
C ASP A 37 0.49 6.56 3.41
N TRP A 38 -0.75 6.93 3.71
CA TRP A 38 -1.57 7.82 2.89
C TRP A 38 -2.19 8.96 3.71
N VAL A 39 -2.50 10.07 3.05
CA VAL A 39 -3.18 11.25 3.62
C VAL A 39 -4.18 11.80 2.59
N THR A 40 -5.40 12.10 3.02
CA THR A 40 -6.48 12.68 2.20
C THR A 40 -6.55 14.22 2.36
N PRO A 41 -7.28 14.95 1.48
CA PRO A 41 -7.37 16.42 1.55
C PRO A 41 -7.91 16.98 2.87
N ASP A 42 -8.77 16.23 3.55
CA ASP A 42 -9.37 16.60 4.83
C ASP A 42 -8.43 16.31 6.03
N GLY A 43 -7.23 15.80 5.77
CA GLY A 43 -6.23 15.46 6.78
C GLY A 43 -6.38 14.07 7.39
N SER A 44 -7.36 13.26 6.96
CA SER A 44 -7.42 11.85 7.37
C SER A 44 -6.20 11.10 6.85
N SER A 45 -5.67 10.16 7.63
CA SER A 45 -4.45 9.44 7.29
C SER A 45 -4.47 8.01 7.79
N GLY A 46 -3.71 7.12 7.16
CA GLY A 46 -3.56 5.74 7.61
C GLY A 46 -2.42 4.98 6.94
N GLN A 47 -2.19 3.75 7.41
CA GLN A 47 -1.36 2.77 6.70
C GLN A 47 -2.20 2.07 5.64
N ALA A 48 -1.60 1.80 4.49
CA ALA A 48 -2.22 1.03 3.44
C ALA A 48 -2.17 -0.48 3.75
N GLY A 49 -3.19 -1.22 3.32
CA GLY A 49 -3.15 -2.66 3.36
C GLY A 49 -2.35 -3.23 2.20
N ALA A 50 -1.48 -4.19 2.50
CA ALA A 50 -0.57 -4.82 1.54
C ALA A 50 -1.09 -6.17 1.07
N VAL A 51 -0.94 -6.45 -0.23
CA VAL A 51 -1.23 -7.76 -0.83
C VAL A 51 -0.11 -8.15 -1.79
N GLY A 52 0.49 -9.32 -1.57
CA GLY A 52 1.48 -9.87 -2.48
C GLY A 52 0.85 -10.49 -3.73
N LEU A 53 1.48 -10.28 -4.88
CA LEU A 53 1.10 -10.91 -6.16
C LEU A 53 2.13 -11.95 -6.60
N THR A 54 3.40 -11.59 -6.52
CA THR A 54 4.56 -12.45 -6.81
C THR A 54 5.64 -12.20 -5.78
N ASN A 55 6.76 -12.95 -5.83
CA ASN A 55 7.93 -12.63 -5.01
C ASN A 55 8.44 -11.19 -5.22
N ASP A 56 8.26 -10.66 -6.43
CA ASP A 56 8.84 -9.35 -6.81
C ASP A 56 7.82 -8.21 -6.86
N SER A 57 6.52 -8.49 -6.66
CA SER A 57 5.46 -7.49 -6.86
C SER A 57 4.24 -7.70 -5.98
N GLY A 58 3.50 -6.62 -5.76
CA GLY A 58 2.26 -6.62 -5.02
C GLY A 58 1.54 -5.30 -5.16
N TYR A 59 0.51 -5.09 -4.38
CA TYR A 59 -0.25 -3.85 -4.39
C TYR A 59 -0.67 -3.42 -2.98
N PHE A 60 -1.06 -2.16 -2.90
CA PHE A 60 -1.60 -1.54 -1.71
C PHE A 60 -3.00 -0.96 -1.98
N TRP A 61 -3.86 -1.05 -0.98
CA TRP A 61 -5.16 -0.39 -0.92
C TRP A 61 -5.21 0.54 0.30
N PHE A 62 -5.95 1.65 0.22
CA PHE A 62 -5.96 2.66 1.29
C PHE A 62 -7.17 2.52 2.21
N PHE A 63 -8.37 2.60 1.64
CA PHE A 63 -9.62 2.70 2.42
C PHE A 63 -10.36 1.37 2.54
N VAL A 64 -10.45 0.63 1.43
CA VAL A 64 -11.16 -0.65 1.34
C VAL A 64 -10.38 -1.64 0.49
N PRO A 65 -10.32 -2.93 0.85
CA PRO A 65 -9.48 -3.92 0.18
C PRO A 65 -9.90 -4.21 -1.27
N THR A 66 -11.10 -3.83 -1.67
CA THR A 66 -11.63 -3.99 -3.02
C THR A 66 -11.23 -2.87 -3.99
N ASN A 67 -10.56 -1.81 -3.53
CA ASN A 67 -10.08 -0.71 -4.36
C ASN A 67 -8.56 -0.59 -4.29
N VAL A 68 -7.87 -0.97 -5.36
CA VAL A 68 -6.40 -0.93 -5.43
C VAL A 68 -5.93 0.48 -5.77
N GLU A 69 -4.96 1.00 -5.02
CA GLU A 69 -4.49 2.39 -5.14
C GLU A 69 -3.06 2.47 -5.69
N LEU A 70 -2.20 1.53 -5.32
CA LEU A 70 -0.80 1.45 -5.75
C LEU A 70 -0.41 0.03 -6.11
N VAL A 71 0.22 -0.17 -7.25
CA VAL A 71 0.95 -1.40 -7.58
C VAL A 71 2.44 -1.11 -7.43
N VAL A 72 3.17 -2.00 -6.77
CA VAL A 72 4.62 -1.86 -6.57
C VAL A 72 5.38 -3.09 -7.03
N LYS A 73 6.65 -2.87 -7.36
CA LYS A 73 7.57 -3.94 -7.76
C LYS A 73 8.98 -3.59 -7.31
N ALA A 74 9.70 -4.60 -6.82
CA ALA A 74 11.14 -4.54 -6.62
C ALA A 74 11.80 -5.61 -7.49
N LEU A 75 12.85 -5.27 -8.24
CA LEU A 75 13.58 -6.23 -9.08
C LEU A 75 15.05 -6.26 -8.68
N ASP A 76 15.64 -7.46 -8.67
CA ASP A 76 17.09 -7.61 -8.62
C ASP A 76 17.72 -7.22 -9.96
N GLY A 77 18.00 -5.92 -10.10
CA GLY A 77 18.65 -5.33 -11.27
C GLY A 77 20.18 -5.35 -11.20
N ARG A 78 20.77 -5.99 -10.18
CA ARG A 78 22.21 -5.89 -9.90
C ARG A 78 23.07 -6.42 -11.03
N GLY A 79 22.58 -7.40 -11.79
CA GLY A 79 23.24 -7.89 -13.00
C GLY A 79 23.38 -6.85 -14.12
N THR A 80 22.65 -5.73 -14.05
CA THR A 80 22.68 -4.66 -15.05
C THR A 80 23.50 -3.46 -14.60
N ASN A 81 23.27 -2.96 -13.37
CA ASN A 81 23.93 -1.75 -12.88
C ASN A 81 24.34 -1.82 -11.40
N GLY A 82 24.36 -3.01 -10.80
CA GLY A 82 24.74 -3.18 -9.40
C GLY A 82 23.67 -2.77 -8.38
N HIS A 83 22.42 -2.53 -8.80
CA HIS A 83 21.37 -2.09 -7.89
C HIS A 83 20.06 -2.88 -7.98
N PHE A 84 19.34 -2.98 -6.86
CA PHE A 84 17.91 -3.27 -6.87
C PHE A 84 17.14 -2.08 -7.42
N TRP A 85 16.08 -2.37 -8.16
CA TRP A 85 15.20 -1.38 -8.77
C TRP A 85 13.85 -1.39 -8.08
N VAL A 86 13.27 -0.21 -7.87
CA VAL A 86 11.91 -0.06 -7.34
C VAL A 86 11.04 0.61 -8.39
N PHE A 87 9.81 0.12 -8.57
CA PHE A 87 8.80 0.70 -9.43
C PHE A 87 7.49 0.84 -8.65
N PHE A 88 6.73 1.89 -8.95
CA PHE A 88 5.39 2.08 -8.41
C PHE A 88 4.47 2.72 -9.46
N GLY A 89 3.27 2.16 -9.58
CA GLY A 89 2.20 2.66 -10.42
C GLY A 89 1.03 3.12 -9.56
N ALA A 90 0.70 4.41 -9.61
CA ALA A 90 -0.44 4.97 -8.88
C ALA A 90 -1.71 4.95 -9.72
N LEU A 91 -2.78 4.45 -9.12
CA LEU A 91 -4.16 4.52 -9.61
C LEU A 91 -4.97 5.57 -8.83
N THR A 92 -4.26 6.44 -8.11
CA THR A 92 -4.81 7.36 -7.11
C THR A 92 -4.18 8.74 -7.23
N ASP A 93 -4.92 9.77 -6.83
CA ASP A 93 -4.43 11.14 -6.62
C ASP A 93 -4.36 11.51 -5.12
N VAL A 94 -4.60 10.55 -4.23
CA VAL A 94 -4.39 10.68 -2.78
C VAL A 94 -2.89 10.82 -2.50
N GLN A 95 -2.51 11.65 -1.52
CA GLN A 95 -1.12 11.74 -1.11
C GLN A 95 -0.68 10.42 -0.49
N TYR A 96 0.49 9.93 -0.89
CA TYR A 96 1.09 8.73 -0.31
C TYR A 96 2.60 8.88 -0.12
N ARG A 97 3.14 8.07 0.79
CA ARG A 97 4.57 7.86 0.98
C ARG A 97 4.86 6.37 1.01
N ILE A 98 5.65 5.90 0.06
CA ILE A 98 6.21 4.55 0.05
C ILE A 98 7.54 4.60 0.80
N LYS A 99 7.70 3.78 1.84
CA LYS A 99 8.97 3.50 2.50
C LYS A 99 9.45 2.13 2.03
N ALA A 100 10.55 2.10 1.28
CA ALA A 100 11.23 0.86 0.90
C ALA A 100 12.46 0.67 1.79
N THR A 101 12.62 -0.52 2.36
CA THR A 101 13.73 -0.88 3.24
C THR A 101 14.44 -2.10 2.67
N ASP A 102 15.76 -2.02 2.48
CA ASP A 102 16.61 -3.20 2.28
C ASP A 102 16.96 -3.78 3.65
N THR A 103 16.41 -4.95 3.97
CA THR A 103 16.54 -5.59 5.28
C THR A 103 17.94 -6.13 5.54
N GLN A 104 18.75 -6.33 4.48
CA GLN A 104 20.13 -6.79 4.65
C GLN A 104 21.08 -5.66 5.05
N THR A 105 20.88 -4.46 4.50
CA THR A 105 21.76 -3.31 4.71
C THR A 105 21.20 -2.30 5.72
N GLY A 106 19.89 -2.33 5.97
CA GLY A 106 19.18 -1.32 6.75
C GLY A 106 18.94 -0.01 5.99
N ALA A 107 19.31 0.07 4.71
CA ALA A 107 19.09 1.25 3.88
C ALA A 107 17.59 1.49 3.63
N VAL A 108 17.20 2.76 3.58
CA VAL A 108 15.79 3.17 3.38
C VAL A 108 15.69 4.18 2.25
N ARG A 109 14.69 4.00 1.37
CA ARG A 109 14.29 4.95 0.33
C ARG A 109 12.84 5.35 0.52
N TYR A 110 12.54 6.62 0.23
CA TYR A 110 11.18 7.14 0.26
C TYR A 110 10.75 7.64 -1.11
N TYR A 111 9.53 7.27 -1.51
CA TYR A 111 8.88 7.74 -2.74
C TYR A 111 7.53 8.35 -2.40
N TYR A 112 7.12 9.37 -3.16
CA TYR A 112 5.98 10.21 -2.78
C TYR A 112 5.01 10.46 -3.94
N GLY A 113 3.73 10.35 -3.64
CA GLY A 113 2.64 10.97 -4.38
C GLY A 113 2.29 12.34 -3.79
N GLN A 114 1.66 13.19 -4.60
CA GLN A 114 1.16 14.49 -4.15
C GLN A 114 -0.36 14.51 -4.23
N GLN A 115 -0.99 15.20 -3.27
CA GLN A 115 -2.45 15.34 -3.27
C GLN A 115 -2.92 15.99 -4.58
N GLY A 116 -3.94 15.38 -5.21
CA GLY A 116 -4.52 15.84 -6.47
C GLY A 116 -3.65 15.57 -7.70
N GLN A 117 -2.58 14.77 -7.58
CA GLN A 117 -1.73 14.39 -8.70
C GLN A 117 -1.53 12.87 -8.73
N GLN A 118 -2.06 12.23 -9.77
CA GLN A 118 -1.71 10.85 -10.07
C GLN A 118 -0.27 10.78 -10.55
N LYS A 119 0.61 10.18 -9.74
CA LYS A 119 2.05 10.09 -10.01
C LYS A 119 2.55 8.67 -9.84
N SER A 120 3.18 8.15 -10.89
CA SER A 120 3.92 6.88 -10.88
C SER A 120 5.42 7.16 -11.01
N GLY A 121 6.26 6.15 -10.79
CA GLY A 121 7.71 6.34 -10.89
C GLY A 121 8.52 5.07 -10.74
N TYR A 122 9.84 5.26 -10.80
CA TYR A 122 10.82 4.21 -10.62
C TYR A 122 12.14 4.79 -10.09
N ASP A 123 12.94 3.92 -9.48
CA ASP A 123 14.32 4.16 -9.07
C ASP A 123 15.15 2.95 -9.47
N LEU A 124 16.09 3.16 -10.40
CA LEU A 124 16.99 2.09 -10.89
C LEU A 124 18.30 2.01 -10.08
N TYR A 125 18.42 2.78 -8.99
CA TYR A 125 19.58 2.85 -8.12
C TYR A 125 19.17 2.78 -6.63
N ALA A 126 18.08 2.06 -6.35
CA ALA A 126 17.41 2.12 -5.05
C ALA A 126 18.31 1.58 -3.93
N PHE A 127 18.87 0.38 -4.11
CA PHE A 127 19.74 -0.31 -3.14
C PHE A 127 20.85 -1.07 -3.86
N GLU A 128 21.96 -1.38 -3.18
CA GLU A 128 23.06 -2.20 -3.70
C GLU A 128 22.80 -3.72 -3.58
#